data_AF-A0A318B180-F1
#
_entry.id   AF-A0A318B180-F1
#
_cell.length_a   1.000
_cell.length_b   1.000
_cell.length_c   1.000
_cell.angle_alpha   90.00
_cell.angle_beta   90.00
_cell.angle_gamma   90.00
#
_symmetry.space_group_name_H-M   'P 1'
#
loop_
_entity.id
_entity.type
_entity.pdbx_description
1 polymer ?
#
loop_
_entity_poly.entity_id
_entity_poly.type
_entity_poly.pdbx_seq_one_letter_code
_entity_poly.pdbx_strand_id
1 'polypeptide(L)' 'PQPVMGADADFNRRITRDEATKAAISRFKLLDKDGDGRLTLAELPKTSMQKILDGEGDERGGKGRGRGRGGPPPRG' A
#
# COMPACT_ATOMS: atom_id res chain seq x y z
N PRO A 1 -8.59 -3.81 -1.81
CA PRO A 1 -9.75 -3.10 -2.40
C PRO A 1 -9.23 -2.04 -3.39
N GLN A 2 -9.78 -2.00 -4.61
CA GLN A 2 -9.42 -0.95 -5.59
C GLN A 2 -10.00 0.39 -5.09
N PRO A 3 -9.22 1.49 -5.06
CA PRO A 3 -9.58 2.72 -4.32
C PRO A 3 -10.88 3.37 -4.80
N VAL A 4 -11.28 3.14 -6.05
CA VAL A 4 -12.52 3.67 -6.64
C VAL A 4 -13.76 2.94 -6.09
N MET A 5 -13.71 1.63 -5.90
CA MET A 5 -14.84 0.83 -5.39
C MET A 5 -15.12 1.08 -3.90
N GLY A 6 -14.14 1.54 -3.14
CA GLY A 6 -14.33 1.85 -1.71
C GLY A 6 -15.02 3.19 -1.46
N ALA A 7 -15.12 4.05 -2.47
CA ALA A 7 -15.74 5.37 -2.38
C ALA A 7 -17.13 5.43 -3.03
N ASP A 8 -17.42 4.56 -4.00
CA ASP A 8 -18.75 4.36 -4.59
C ASP A 8 -19.63 3.57 -3.61
N ALA A 9 -20.33 4.28 -2.71
CA ALA A 9 -21.05 3.66 -1.60
C ALA A 9 -22.41 3.10 -2.02
N ASP A 10 -23.00 3.66 -3.08
CA ASP A 10 -24.26 3.19 -3.66
C ASP A 10 -24.08 2.22 -4.84
N PHE A 11 -22.83 1.93 -5.21
CA PHE A 11 -22.42 0.99 -6.27
C PHE A 11 -22.94 1.36 -7.66
N ASN A 12 -23.15 2.65 -7.93
CA ASN A 12 -23.68 3.14 -9.22
C ASN A 12 -22.58 3.37 -10.28
N ARG A 13 -21.32 3.03 -9.96
CA ARG A 13 -20.10 3.20 -10.78
C ARG A 13 -19.73 4.66 -11.06
N ARG A 14 -20.25 5.60 -10.27
CA ARG A 14 -19.84 7.00 -10.19
C ARG A 14 -19.54 7.32 -8.74
N ILE A 15 -18.78 8.39 -8.52
CA ILE A 15 -18.52 8.89 -7.17
C ILE A 15 -19.07 10.31 -7.13
N THR A 16 -20.08 10.53 -6.31
CA THR A 16 -20.59 11.87 -6.01
C THR A 16 -19.64 12.59 -5.04
N ARG A 17 -19.76 13.93 -4.94
CA ARG A 17 -18.99 14.71 -3.96
C ARG A 17 -19.23 14.22 -2.53
N ASP A 18 -20.48 13.96 -2.18
CA ASP A 18 -20.87 13.50 -0.83
C ASP A 18 -20.27 12.14 -0.49
N GLU A 19 -20.23 11.23 -1.46
CA GLU A 19 -19.59 9.93 -1.30
C GLU A 19 -18.08 10.05 -1.14
N ALA A 20 -17.42 10.87 -1.97
CA ALA A 20 -16.00 11.16 -1.81
C ALA A 20 -15.70 11.76 -0.43
N THR A 21 -16.52 12.70 0.04
CA THR A 21 -16.38 13.32 1.37
C THR A 21 -16.56 12.31 2.49
N LYS A 22 -17.59 11.44 2.43
CA LYS A 22 -17.82 10.40 3.45
C LYS A 22 -16.69 9.37 3.49
N ALA A 23 -16.20 8.95 2.32
CA ALA A 23 -15.07 8.04 2.21
C ALA A 23 -13.79 8.66 2.78
N ALA A 24 -13.53 9.94 2.47
CA ALA A 24 -12.39 10.69 3.00
C ALA A 24 -12.45 10.80 4.53
N ILE A 25 -13.60 11.19 5.10
CA ILE A 25 -13.79 11.29 6.56
C ILE A 25 -13.56 9.93 7.23
N SER A 26 -14.13 8.86 6.68
CA SER A 26 -14.00 7.52 7.25
C SER A 26 -12.55 7.04 7.25
N ARG A 27 -11.83 7.28 6.14
CA ARG A 27 -10.41 6.92 6.03
C ARG A 27 -9.52 7.78 6.91
N PHE A 28 -9.84 9.07 7.04
CA PHE A 28 -9.11 9.97 7.91
C PHE A 28 -9.18 9.52 9.37
N LYS A 29 -10.39 9.24 9.88
CA LYS A 29 -10.61 8.73 11.24
C LYS A 29 -9.93 7.40 11.54
N LEU A 30 -9.64 6.60 10.52
CA LEU A 30 -8.90 5.34 10.68
C LEU A 30 -7.40 5.57 10.86
N LEU A 31 -6.88 6.69 10.35
CA LEU A 31 -5.45 7.00 10.34
C LEU A 31 -5.07 7.95 11.48
N ASP A 32 -5.90 8.94 11.78
CA ASP A 32 -5.73 9.89 12.89
C ASP A 32 -5.98 9.16 14.23
N LYS A 33 -4.90 8.67 14.83
CA LYS A 33 -4.96 7.76 16.00
C LYS A 33 -5.07 8.51 17.30
N ASP A 34 -4.49 9.70 17.37
CA ASP A 34 -4.55 10.55 18.55
C ASP A 34 -5.77 11.48 18.53
N GLY A 35 -6.45 11.60 17.38
CA GLY A 35 -7.71 12.33 17.23
C GLY A 35 -7.51 13.84 17.20
N ASP A 36 -6.32 14.31 16.86
CA ASP A 36 -5.97 15.74 16.85
C ASP A 36 -6.41 16.46 15.55
N GLY A 37 -6.97 15.71 14.60
CA GLY A 37 -7.44 16.23 13.32
C GLY A 37 -6.31 16.46 12.32
N ARG A 38 -5.14 15.88 12.53
CA ARG A 38 -3.98 15.92 11.62
C ARG A 38 -3.51 14.49 11.32
N LEU A 39 -2.68 14.37 10.29
CA LEU A 39 -1.99 13.11 9.99
C LEU A 39 -0.49 13.36 10.01
N THR A 40 0.19 12.58 10.83
CA THR A 40 1.65 12.56 10.94
C THR A 40 2.22 11.34 10.21
N LEU A 41 3.53 11.37 9.92
CA LEU A 41 4.20 10.21 9.32
C LEU A 41 4.13 8.95 10.19
N ALA A 42 4.04 9.11 11.52
CA ALA A 42 3.94 7.99 12.45
C ALA A 42 2.59 7.26 12.37
N GLU A 43 1.56 7.94 11.86
CA GLU A 43 0.20 7.41 11.74
C GLU A 43 -0.05 6.71 10.41
N LEU A 44 0.73 7.05 9.39
CA LEU A 44 0.60 6.47 8.07
C LEU A 44 1.27 5.08 7.98
N PRO A 45 0.65 4.11 7.32
CA PRO A 45 1.30 2.83 7.06
C PRO A 45 2.48 3.03 6.09
N LYS A 46 3.60 2.33 6.34
CA LYS A 46 4.72 2.29 5.41
C LYS A 46 4.26 1.79 4.05
N THR A 47 4.70 2.47 3.00
CA THR A 47 4.53 1.99 1.62
C THR A 47 5.33 0.71 1.41
N SER A 48 4.95 -0.09 0.40
CA SER A 48 5.68 -1.30 0.06
C SER A 48 7.16 -1.02 -0.24
N MET A 49 7.45 0.10 -0.90
CA MET A 49 8.83 0.50 -1.22
C MET A 49 9.61 0.86 0.06
N GLN A 50 9.01 1.57 1.01
CA GLN A 50 9.64 1.86 2.30
C GLN A 50 9.97 0.58 3.08
N LYS A 51 9.04 -0.39 3.11
CA LYS A 51 9.27 -1.69 3.76
C LYS A 51 10.43 -2.46 3.12
N ILE A 52 10.55 -2.42 1.79
CA ILE A 52 11.67 -3.07 1.07
C ILE A 52 13.00 -2.40 1.42
N LEU A 53 13.04 -1.07 1.45
CA LEU A 53 14.25 -0.32 1.80
C LEU A 53 14.68 -0.56 3.26
N ASP A 54 13.72 -0.76 4.16
CA ASP A 54 13.96 -1.07 5.57
C ASP A 54 14.39 -2.53 5.81
N GLY A 55 14.47 -3.37 4.76
CA GLY A 55 14.81 -4.79 4.86
C GLY A 55 13.67 -5.68 5.38
N GLU A 56 12.46 -5.15 5.52
CA GLU A 56 11.24 -5.82 6.00
C GLU A 56 10.46 -6.48 4.84
N GLY A 57 11.16 -7.05 3.86
CA GLY A 57 10.56 -7.75 2.73
C GLY A 57 9.94 -9.08 3.15
N ASP A 58 8.64 -9.25 2.92
CA ASP A 58 7.87 -10.43 3.29
C ASP A 58 8.43 -11.71 2.61
N GLU A 59 9.15 -12.54 3.36
CA GLU A 59 9.73 -13.82 2.89
C GLU A 59 8.70 -14.94 2.61
N ARG A 60 7.42 -14.60 2.35
CA ARG A 60 6.38 -15.60 2.04
C ARG A 60 6.02 -15.59 0.55
N GLY A 61 6.90 -16.14 -0.28
CA GLY A 61 6.59 -16.28 -1.71
C GLY A 61 7.59 -17.08 -2.53
N GLY A 62 7.62 -18.42 -2.35
CA GLY A 62 7.97 -19.33 -3.45
C GLY A 62 9.22 -20.21 -3.26
N LYS A 63 9.02 -21.42 -2.74
CA LYS A 63 9.88 -22.56 -3.08
C LYS A 63 9.76 -22.86 -4.58
N GLY A 64 10.89 -22.89 -5.29
CA GLY A 64 11.08 -23.74 -6.47
C GLY A 64 11.45 -23.01 -7.76
N ARG A 65 12.75 -23.02 -8.08
CA ARG A 65 13.36 -23.73 -9.24
C ARG A 65 14.79 -23.22 -9.44
N GLY A 66 15.77 -24.10 -9.22
CA GLY A 66 17.14 -23.85 -9.61
C GLY A 66 17.27 -23.70 -11.13
N ARG A 67 18.22 -22.86 -11.56
CA ARG A 67 19.14 -23.06 -12.70
C ARG A 67 20.01 -21.82 -12.88
N GLY A 68 21.32 -22.00 -12.65
CA GLY A 68 22.42 -21.36 -13.39
C GLY A 68 22.56 -19.83 -13.31
N ARG A 69 23.26 -19.33 -12.28
CA ARG A 69 24.03 -18.08 -12.44
C ARG A 69 25.25 -18.39 -13.30
N GLY A 70 25.14 -18.15 -14.62
CA GLY A 70 26.30 -18.01 -15.48
C GLY A 70 27.07 -16.77 -15.06
N GLY A 71 28.18 -16.97 -14.34
CA GLY A 71 29.14 -15.90 -14.06
C GLY A 71 29.83 -15.45 -15.35
N PRO A 72 30.28 -14.20 -15.44
CA PRO A 72 31.01 -13.70 -16.61
C PRO A 72 32.34 -14.47 -16.76
N PRO A 73 32.82 -14.73 -18.00
CA PRO A 73 34.07 -15.45 -18.20
C PRO A 73 35.28 -14.62 -17.71
N PRO A 74 36.36 -15.28 -17.25
CA PRO A 74 37.58 -14.59 -16.85
C PRO A 74 38.24 -13.93 -18.07
N ARG A 75 38.74 -12.70 -17.86
CA ARG A 75 39.60 -12.00 -18.83
C ARG A 75 40.97 -12.68 -18.84
N GLY A 76 41.36 -13.23 -19.99
CA GLY A 76 42.74 -13.54 -20.34
C GLY A 76 43.30 -12.44 -21.22
#